data_AF-A0A6G3LSD2-F1
#
_entry.id   AF-A0A6G3LSD2-F1
#
_cell.length_a   1.000
_cell.length_b   1.000
_cell.length_c   1.000
_cell.angle_alpha   90.00
_cell.angle_beta   90.00
_cell.angle_gamma   90.00
#
_symmetry.space_group_name_H-M   'P 1'
#
loop_
_entity.id
_entity.type
_entity.pdbx_description
1 polymer ?
#
loop_
_entity_poly.entity_id
_entity_poly.type
_entity_poly.pdbx_seq_one_letter_code
_entity_poly.pdbx_strand_id
1 'polypeptide(L)' 'MRADELRGKDLAELKRLLEEQRAELVTLRQKAAAGALESPARVREVRKNIARILTIMREKAASQQAAKSEAT' A
#
# COMPACT_ATOMS: atom_id res chain seq x y z
N MET A 1 3.42 -2.64 9.42
CA MET A 1 3.31 -1.29 8.86
C MET A 1 2.22 -0.52 9.59
N ARG A 2 2.58 0.59 10.24
CA ARG A 2 1.61 1.44 10.95
C ARG A 2 1.15 2.58 10.03
N ALA A 3 -0.08 3.07 10.25
CA ALA A 3 -0.64 4.13 9.40
C ALA A 3 0.11 5.46 9.58
N ASP A 4 0.62 5.72 10.78
CA ASP A 4 1.31 6.99 11.09
C ASP A 4 2.64 7.11 10.35
N GLU A 5 3.39 6.01 10.25
CA GLU A 5 4.62 5.92 9.46
C GLU A 5 4.37 6.20 7.97
N LEU A 6 3.21 5.79 7.45
CA LEU A 6 2.85 5.99 6.04
C LEU A 6 2.43 7.43 5.75
N ARG A 7 1.80 8.13 6.70
CA ARG A 7 1.37 9.52 6.49
C ARG A 7 2.57 10.48 6.36
N GLY A 8 3.66 10.19 7.07
CA GLY A 8 4.91 10.97 7.00
C GLY A 8 5.69 10.81 5.69
N LYS A 9 5.33 9.85 4.84
CA LYS A 9 6.02 9.60 3.56
C LYS A 9 5.47 10.45 2.42
N ASP A 10 6.33 10.76 1.46
CA ASP A 10 5.91 11.42 0.23
C ASP A 10 5.17 10.47 -0.72
N LEU A 11 4.38 11.01 -1.64
CA LEU A 11 3.64 10.25 -2.66
C LEU A 11 4.57 9.38 -3.52
N ALA A 12 5.78 9.84 -3.83
CA ALA A 12 6.74 9.04 -4.58
C ALA A 12 7.21 7.81 -3.79
N GLU A 13 7.46 7.97 -2.49
CA GLU A 13 7.83 6.86 -1.60
C GLU A 13 6.68 5.88 -1.39
N LEU A 14 5.45 6.38 -1.22
CA LEU A 14 4.25 5.55 -1.09
C LEU A 14 4.02 4.70 -2.35
N LYS A 15 4.27 5.26 -3.54
CA LYS A 15 4.22 4.49 -4.80
C LYS A 15 5.28 3.39 -4.84
N ARG A 16 6.53 3.68 -4.43
CA ARG A 16 7.58 2.65 -4.38
C ARG A 16 7.21 1.51 -3.43
N LEU A 17 6.77 1.83 -2.22
CA LEU A 17 6.31 0.85 -1.23
C LEU A 17 5.10 0.03 -1.73
N LEU A 18 4.19 0.65 -2.48
CA LEU A 18 3.06 -0.04 -3.08
C LEU A 18 3.53 -1.13 -4.06
N GLU A 19 4.48 -0.80 -4.93
CA GLU A 19 5.03 -1.74 -5.91
C GLU A 19 5.81 -2.88 -5.24
N GLU A 20 6.60 -2.58 -4.21
CA GLU A 20 7.28 -3.60 -3.40
C GLU A 20 6.28 -4.58 -2.75
N GLN A 21 5.23 -4.06 -2.12
CA GLN A 21 4.20 -4.92 -1.50
C GLN A 21 3.40 -5.73 -2.53
N ARG A 22 3.18 -5.20 -3.73
CA ARG A 22 2.54 -5.94 -4.83
C ARG A 22 3.43 -7.07 -5.34
N ALA A 23 4.73 -6.82 -5.52
CA ALA A 23 5.69 -7.84 -5.91
C ALA A 23 5.73 -8.97 -4.87
N GLU A 24 5.82 -8.62 -3.57
CA GLU A 24 5.76 -9.59 -2.47
C GLU A 24 4.47 -10.42 -2.52
N LEU A 25 3.32 -9.81 -2.78
CA LEU A 25 2.05 -10.52 -2.89
C LEU A 25 2.03 -11.52 -4.06
N VAL A 26 2.64 -11.18 -5.21
CA VAL A 26 2.76 -12.09 -6.35
C VAL A 26 3.61 -13.29 -6.00
N THR A 27 4.78 -13.07 -5.37
CA THR A 27 5.65 -14.16 -4.91
C THR A 27 4.92 -15.06 -3.91
N LEU A 28 4.19 -14.49 -2.95
CA LEU A 28 3.43 -15.28 -1.98
C LEU A 28 2.31 -16.09 -2.64
N ARG A 29 1.64 -15.55 -3.66
CA ARG A 29 0.62 -16.28 -4.44
C ARG A 29 1.22 -17.43 -5.24
N GLN A 30 2.39 -17.23 -5.84
CA GLN A 30 3.12 -18.30 -6.54
C GLN A 30 3.50 -19.43 -5.56
N LYS A 31 4.01 -19.07 -4.37
CA LYS A 31 4.30 -20.06 -3.30
C LYS A 31 3.04 -20.79 -2.82
N ALA A 32 1.92 -20.08 -2.70
CA ALA A 32 0.64 -20.67 -2.35
C ALA A 32 0.15 -21.69 -3.39
N ALA A 33 0.25 -21.34 -4.67
CA ALA A 33 -0.10 -22.25 -5.76
C ALA A 33 0.81 -23.49 -5.81
N ALA A 34 2.10 -23.34 -5.48
CA ALA A 34 3.06 -24.43 -5.39
C ALA A 34 2.93 -25.28 -4.10
N GLY A 35 2.02 -24.93 -3.17
CA GLY A 35 1.89 -25.60 -1.87
C GLY A 35 3.04 -25.35 -0.89
N ALA A 36 4.00 -24.49 -1.24
CA ALA A 36 5.18 -24.15 -0.44
C ALA A 36 4.99 -22.86 0.38
N LEU A 37 3.75 -22.54 0.75
CA LEU A 37 3.46 -21.33 1.53
C LEU A 37 3.66 -21.60 3.01
N GLU A 38 4.77 -21.08 3.55
CA GLU A 38 5.13 -21.23 4.96
C GLU A 38 4.23 -20.42 5.91
N SER A 39 3.75 -19.23 5.48
CA SER A 39 2.96 -18.34 6.33
C SER A 39 1.76 -17.71 5.61
N PRO A 40 0.56 -18.28 5.77
CA PRO A 40 -0.69 -17.68 5.28
C PRO A 40 -1.01 -16.32 5.91
N ALA A 41 -0.57 -16.09 7.16
CA ALA A 41 -0.74 -14.83 7.85
C ALA A 41 -0.06 -13.67 7.09
N ARG A 42 1.10 -13.93 6.48
CA ARG A 42 1.85 -12.93 5.71
C ARG A 42 1.07 -12.41 4.51
N VAL A 43 0.34 -13.27 3.81
CA VAL A 43 -0.53 -12.88 2.68
C VAL A 43 -1.59 -11.86 3.13
N ARG A 44 -2.19 -12.10 4.30
CA ARG A 44 -3.19 -11.19 4.89
C ARG A 44 -2.55 -9.86 5.30
N GLU A 45 -1.35 -9.88 5.87
CA GLU A 45 -0.60 -8.67 6.23
C GLU A 45 -0.27 -7.81 5.02
N VAL A 46 0.33 -8.40 3.97
CA VAL A 46 0.71 -7.70 2.74
C VAL A 46 -0.51 -7.05 2.08
N ARG A 47 -1.64 -7.78 1.99
CA ARG A 47 -2.91 -7.20 1.52
C ARG A 47 -3.37 -5.99 2.33
N LYS A 48 -3.27 -6.05 3.66
CA LYS A 48 -3.63 -4.93 4.54
C LYS A 48 -2.68 -3.75 4.36
N ASN A 49 -1.39 -4.00 4.16
CA ASN A 49 -0.40 -2.95 3.91
C ASN A 49 -0.71 -2.22 2.58
N ILE A 50 -0.98 -2.97 1.50
CA ILE A 50 -1.41 -2.41 0.22
C ILE A 50 -2.64 -1.52 0.39
N ALA A 51 -3.67 -2.00 1.08
CA ALA A 51 -4.89 -1.23 1.32
C ALA A 51 -4.60 0.09 2.06
N ARG A 52 -3.79 0.05 3.13
CA ARG A 52 -3.40 1.26 3.89
C ARG A 52 -2.65 2.28 3.04
N ILE A 53 -1.70 1.82 2.21
CA ILE A 53 -0.94 2.69 1.31
C ILE A 53 -1.88 3.39 0.33
N LEU A 54 -2.78 2.64 -0.31
CA LEU A 54 -3.75 3.18 -1.26
C LEU A 54 -4.70 4.19 -0.60
N THR A 55 -5.17 3.92 0.62
CA THR A 55 -6.00 4.85 1.39
C THR A 55 -5.28 6.17 1.64
N ILE A 56 -4.03 6.14 2.12
CA ILE A 56 -3.27 7.36 2.43
C ILE A 56 -2.93 8.14 1.16
N MET A 57 -2.61 7.44 0.06
CA MET A 57 -2.42 8.10 -1.24
C MET A 57 -3.70 8.80 -1.70
N ARG A 58 -4.88 8.19 -1.48
CA ARG A 58 -6.17 8.79 -1.80
C ARG A 58 -6.48 9.99 -0.91
N GLU A 59 -6.22 9.90 0.39
CA GLU A 59 -6.36 11.01 1.35
C GLU A 59 -5.52 12.22 0.90
N LYS A 60 -4.25 12.00 0.55
CA LYS A 60 -3.34 13.05 0.05
C LYS A 60 -3.80 13.66 -1.29
N ALA A 61 -4.35 12.84 -2.18
CA ALA A 61 -4.89 13.34 -3.45
C ALA A 61 -6.16 14.18 -3.25
N ALA A 62 -7.05 13.75 -2.34
CA ALA A 62 -8.27 14.48 -2.01
C ALA A 62 -7.98 15.83 -1.34
N SER A 63 -7.00 15.89 -0.43
CA SER A 63 -6.58 17.17 0.17
C SER A 63 -6.00 18.14 -0.85
N GLN A 64 -5.24 17.64 -1.85
CA GLN A 64 -4.72 18.47 -2.93
C GLN A 64 -5.81 18.96 -3.89
N GLN A 65 -6.89 18.19 -4.08
CA GLN A 65 -8.04 18.62 -4.89
C GLN A 65 -8.89 19.68 -4.17
N ALA A 66 -9.15 19.53 -2.87
CA ALA A 66 -9.86 20.52 -2.08
C ALA A 66 -9.12 21.89 -2.08
N ALA A 67 -7.79 21.86 -1.92
CA ALA A 67 -6.97 23.07 -1.98
C ALA A 67 -6.98 23.74 -3.37
N LYS A 68 -7.20 22.99 -4.45
CA LYS A 68 -7.30 23.55 -5.81
C LYS A 68 -8.67 24.16 -6.11
N SER A 69 -9.76 23.64 -5.54
CA SER A 69 -11.11 24.18 -5.76
C SER A 69 -11.40 25.45 -4.97
N GLU A 70 -10.69 25.70 -3.86
CA GLU A 70 -10.81 26.94 -3.07
C GLU A 70 -10.00 28.09 -3.66
N ALA A 71 -9.08 27.81 -4.58
CA ALA A 71 -8.22 28.79 -5.24
C ALA A 71 -8.76 29.25 -6.62
N THR A 72 -9.94 28.79 -7.01
CA THR A 72 -10.68 29.15 -8.24
C THR A 72 -12.02 29.74 -7.89
#